data_AF-A0A267MGE0-F1
#
_entry.id   AF-A0A267MGE0-F1
#
_cell.length_a   1.000
_cell.length_b   1.000
_cell.length_c   1.000
_cell.angle_alpha   90.00
_cell.angle_beta   90.00
_cell.angle_gamma   90.00
#
_symmetry.space_group_name_H-M   'P 1'
#
loop_
_entity.id
_entity.type
_entity.pdbx_description
1 polymer ?
#
loop_
_entity_poly.entity_id
_entity_poly.type
_entity_poly.pdbx_seq_one_letter_code
_entity_poly.pdbx_strand_id
1 'polypeptide(L)'
;MGKDTLDKIYDTLKNIERLLENKKTYDFRFEESNTLEEELFKITTKVYYDEEKLKQKKGLRKKSSIRIYKNLMKEYMDFFSTRMENFQIEESDNYGMILFKKDNRYTGAVRILTDLGYYRKEAFYNLTKNLVNECLRYGINRRNIYIIVLSHHNGLDKEFTKKLIDKGIDNSQILKDENREILEAYEKKHIYNLNSYLKEPDKQVFFLGAHIHPNLVANSYFNNEELKITNYNWLSNPMEDIINELKRKN
;
A
#
# COMPACT_ATOMS: atom_id res chain seq x y z
N MET A 1 -41.68 39.93 -5.33
CA MET A 1 -40.91 38.69 -5.58
C MET A 1 -41.66 37.55 -4.91
N GLY A 2 -41.94 36.46 -5.64
CA GLY A 2 -42.68 35.32 -5.07
C GLY A 2 -41.82 34.48 -4.13
N LYS A 3 -42.44 33.85 -3.13
CA LYS A 3 -41.79 32.97 -2.13
C LYS A 3 -40.92 31.88 -2.80
N ASP A 4 -41.42 31.29 -3.88
CA ASP A 4 -40.70 30.28 -4.68
C ASP A 4 -39.39 30.78 -5.31
N THR A 5 -39.29 32.09 -5.59
CA THR A 5 -38.06 32.69 -6.12
C THR A 5 -37.00 32.82 -5.03
N LEU A 6 -37.42 33.13 -3.80
CA LEU A 6 -36.51 33.23 -2.65
C LEU A 6 -35.99 31.86 -2.23
N ASP A 7 -36.84 30.83 -2.22
CA ASP A 7 -36.45 29.47 -1.84
C ASP A 7 -35.42 28.89 -2.83
N LYS A 8 -35.61 29.10 -4.14
CA LYS A 8 -34.64 28.69 -5.17
C LYS A 8 -33.29 29.41 -5.06
N ILE A 9 -33.30 30.69 -4.71
CA ILE A 9 -32.06 31.45 -4.48
C ILE A 9 -31.33 30.90 -3.26
N TYR A 10 -32.05 30.60 -2.18
CA TYR A 10 -31.48 30.06 -0.95
C TYR A 10 -30.84 28.68 -1.17
N ASP A 11 -31.53 27.77 -1.87
CA ASP A 11 -30.97 26.45 -2.22
C ASP A 11 -29.74 26.54 -3.13
N THR A 12 -29.73 27.53 -4.03
CA THR A 12 -28.58 27.79 -4.90
C THR A 12 -27.40 28.31 -4.11
N LEU A 13 -27.60 29.27 -3.19
CA LEU A 13 -26.55 29.81 -2.33
C LEU A 13 -25.97 28.74 -1.42
N LYS A 14 -26.81 27.89 -0.80
CA LYS A 14 -26.36 26.78 0.05
C LYS A 14 -25.55 25.74 -0.73
N ASN A 15 -25.92 25.48 -1.99
CA ASN A 15 -25.11 24.64 -2.88
C ASN A 15 -23.78 25.31 -3.27
N ILE A 16 -23.77 26.61 -3.50
CA ILE A 16 -22.55 27.38 -3.80
C ILE A 16 -21.62 27.39 -2.57
N GLU A 17 -22.14 27.64 -1.37
CA GLU A 17 -21.38 27.58 -0.11
C GLU A 17 -20.75 26.19 0.08
N ARG A 18 -21.53 25.11 -0.11
CA ARG A 18 -21.00 23.75 -0.05
C ARG A 18 -19.92 23.49 -1.10
N LEU A 19 -20.08 24.03 -2.31
CA LEU A 19 -19.06 23.93 -3.37
C LEU A 19 -17.81 24.78 -3.08
N LEU A 20 -17.96 25.90 -2.37
CA LEU A 20 -16.86 26.77 -1.93
C LEU A 20 -16.11 26.18 -0.73
N GLU A 21 -16.82 25.54 0.21
CA GLU A 21 -16.22 24.75 1.30
C GLU A 21 -15.44 23.55 0.76
N ASN A 22 -16.01 22.84 -0.22
CA ASN A 22 -15.33 21.74 -0.95
C ASN A 22 -14.14 22.22 -1.82
N LYS A 23 -14.01 23.54 -2.04
CA LYS A 23 -12.91 24.14 -2.81
C LYS A 23 -11.69 24.49 -1.96
N LYS A 24 -11.71 24.26 -0.65
CA LYS A 24 -10.48 24.31 0.16
C LYS A 24 -9.59 23.12 -0.19
N THR A 25 -8.80 23.27 -1.25
CA THR A 25 -7.70 22.36 -1.54
C THR A 25 -6.60 22.62 -0.53
N TYR A 26 -6.54 21.81 0.52
CA TYR A 26 -5.46 21.89 1.48
C TYR A 26 -4.15 21.38 0.88
N ASP A 27 -3.08 22.09 1.18
CA ASP A 27 -1.72 21.69 0.82
C ASP A 27 -1.38 20.46 1.67
N PHE A 28 -1.19 19.34 1.00
CA PHE A 28 -1.03 18.06 1.69
C PHE A 28 0.41 17.95 2.14
N ARG A 29 0.61 18.09 3.45
CA ARG A 29 1.90 18.04 4.10
C ARG A 29 1.85 16.96 5.17
N PHE A 30 2.74 16.00 5.03
CA PHE A 30 3.03 15.11 6.14
C PHE A 30 4.05 15.75 7.06
N GLU A 31 3.95 15.42 8.34
CA GLU A 31 5.06 15.57 9.27
C GLU A 31 6.24 14.70 8.81
N GLU A 32 7.44 14.99 9.32
CA GLU A 32 8.63 14.18 9.08
C GLU A 32 8.38 12.70 9.46
N SER A 33 8.92 11.76 8.70
CA SER A 33 8.71 10.33 8.93
C SER A 33 9.73 9.82 9.93
N ASN A 34 9.28 9.03 10.91
CA ASN A 34 10.17 8.43 11.89
C ASN A 34 10.79 7.12 11.39
N THR A 35 10.18 6.49 10.37
CA THR A 35 10.60 5.22 9.79
C THR A 35 10.46 5.22 8.26
N LEU A 36 11.16 4.32 7.60
CA LEU A 36 11.08 4.14 6.14
C LEU A 36 9.72 3.58 5.71
N GLU A 37 9.08 2.78 6.55
CA GLU A 37 7.74 2.25 6.35
C GLU A 37 6.71 3.37 6.36
N GLU A 38 6.82 4.28 7.33
CA GLU A 38 5.97 5.46 7.41
C GLU A 38 6.16 6.36 6.18
N GLU A 39 7.40 6.57 5.75
CA GLU A 39 7.68 7.34 4.54
C GLU A 39 7.07 6.68 3.29
N LEU A 40 7.28 5.39 3.11
CA LEU A 40 6.72 4.63 1.99
C LEU A 40 5.19 4.74 1.99
N PHE A 41 4.57 4.56 3.15
CA PHE A 41 3.12 4.65 3.32
C PHE A 41 2.60 6.07 3.03
N LYS A 42 3.31 7.10 3.49
CA LYS A 42 3.00 8.51 3.21
C LYS A 42 3.09 8.80 1.70
N ILE A 43 4.14 8.36 1.04
CA ILE A 43 4.29 8.48 -0.42
C ILE A 43 3.11 7.81 -1.14
N THR A 44 2.73 6.59 -0.75
CA THR A 44 1.54 5.92 -1.31
C THR A 44 0.26 6.72 -1.07
N THR A 45 0.08 7.23 0.14
CA THR A 45 -1.10 8.02 0.53
C THR A 45 -1.18 9.30 -0.30
N LYS A 46 -0.05 9.97 -0.54
CA LYS A 46 0.04 11.17 -1.37
C LYS A 46 -0.49 10.91 -2.78
N VAL A 47 -0.11 9.80 -3.40
CA VAL A 47 -0.59 9.44 -4.75
C VAL A 47 -2.10 9.24 -4.77
N TYR A 48 -2.67 8.57 -3.76
CA TYR A 48 -4.13 8.43 -3.65
C TYR A 48 -4.84 9.77 -3.43
N TYR A 49 -4.24 10.66 -2.66
CA TYR A 49 -4.77 11.99 -2.38
C TYR A 49 -4.76 12.88 -3.63
N ASP A 50 -3.65 12.91 -4.37
CA ASP A 50 -3.53 13.68 -5.61
C ASP A 50 -4.50 13.16 -6.68
N GLU A 51 -4.74 11.84 -6.71
CA GLU A 51 -5.77 11.25 -7.57
C GLU A 51 -7.20 11.60 -7.14
N GLU A 52 -7.49 11.69 -5.84
CA GLU A 52 -8.79 12.16 -5.34
C GLU A 52 -9.03 13.63 -5.73
N LYS A 53 -8.03 14.50 -5.54
CA LYS A 53 -8.05 15.89 -6.02
C LYS A 53 -8.38 15.98 -7.51
N LEU A 54 -7.71 15.16 -8.33
CA LEU A 54 -7.93 15.14 -9.77
C LEU A 54 -9.33 14.64 -10.12
N LYS A 55 -9.81 13.60 -9.43
CA LYS A 55 -11.17 13.06 -9.60
C LYS A 55 -12.22 14.15 -9.39
N GLN A 56 -12.11 14.91 -8.30
CA GLN A 56 -13.04 16.01 -7.99
C GLN A 56 -12.93 17.15 -9.00
N LYS A 57 -11.69 17.61 -9.30
CA LYS A 57 -11.44 18.69 -10.27
C LYS A 57 -12.03 18.39 -11.66
N LYS A 58 -12.03 17.12 -12.07
CA LYS A 58 -12.52 16.68 -13.39
C LYS A 58 -13.93 16.09 -13.36
N GLY A 59 -14.63 16.08 -12.22
CA GLY A 59 -15.96 15.50 -12.08
C GLY A 59 -16.03 13.99 -12.41
N LEU A 60 -14.94 13.25 -12.15
CA LEU A 60 -14.86 11.82 -12.47
C LEU A 60 -15.60 10.98 -11.41
N ARG A 61 -16.26 9.91 -11.84
CA ARG A 61 -16.96 8.99 -10.92
C ARG A 61 -16.01 8.14 -10.07
N LYS A 62 -14.83 7.81 -10.59
CA LYS A 62 -13.86 6.92 -9.93
C LYS A 62 -12.43 7.39 -10.15
N LYS A 63 -11.55 7.05 -9.19
CA LYS A 63 -10.09 7.15 -9.35
C LYS A 63 -9.61 6.21 -10.48
N SER A 64 -8.60 6.61 -11.22
CA SER A 64 -7.99 5.80 -12.29
C SER A 64 -6.94 4.87 -11.71
N SER A 65 -7.21 3.56 -11.73
CA SER A 65 -6.25 2.54 -11.28
C SER A 65 -4.95 2.57 -12.07
N ILE A 66 -5.00 2.82 -13.39
CA ILE A 66 -3.81 2.91 -14.25
C ILE A 66 -2.93 4.09 -13.85
N ARG A 67 -3.51 5.26 -13.59
CA ARG A 67 -2.74 6.45 -13.22
C ARG A 67 -2.18 6.34 -11.80
N ILE A 68 -2.98 5.80 -10.87
CA ILE A 68 -2.48 5.46 -9.53
C ILE A 68 -1.27 4.54 -9.65
N TYR A 69 -1.40 3.44 -10.40
CA TYR A 69 -0.31 2.48 -10.58
C TYR A 69 0.95 3.13 -11.11
N LYS A 70 0.86 3.90 -12.21
CA LYS A 70 2.02 4.57 -12.82
C LYS A 70 2.69 5.55 -11.87
N ASN A 71 1.89 6.33 -11.13
CA ASN A 71 2.43 7.28 -10.17
C ASN A 71 3.06 6.56 -8.97
N LEU A 72 2.41 5.52 -8.43
CA LEU A 72 2.98 4.71 -7.35
C LEU A 72 4.31 4.09 -7.75
N MET A 73 4.38 3.48 -8.94
CA MET A 73 5.62 2.85 -9.40
C MET A 73 6.76 3.86 -9.49
N LYS A 74 6.50 5.03 -10.08
CA LYS A 74 7.48 6.11 -10.14
C LYS A 74 7.96 6.50 -8.75
N GLU A 75 7.05 6.81 -7.83
CA GLU A 75 7.40 7.27 -6.49
C GLU A 75 8.14 6.18 -5.68
N TYR A 76 7.81 4.91 -5.87
CA TYR A 76 8.54 3.81 -5.23
C TYR A 76 9.95 3.64 -5.80
N MET A 77 10.12 3.76 -7.12
CA MET A 77 11.44 3.75 -7.73
C MET A 77 12.29 4.93 -7.25
N ASP A 78 11.70 6.13 -7.13
CA ASP A 78 12.37 7.32 -6.59
C ASP A 78 12.76 7.11 -5.11
N PHE A 79 11.85 6.52 -4.31
CA PHE A 79 12.11 6.15 -2.91
C PHE A 79 13.34 5.24 -2.76
N PHE A 80 13.48 4.22 -3.61
CA PHE A 80 14.66 3.35 -3.55
C PHE A 80 15.90 4.01 -4.17
N SER A 81 15.76 4.80 -5.24
CA SER A 81 16.90 5.38 -5.97
C SER A 81 17.69 6.35 -5.09
N THR A 82 16.99 7.12 -4.25
CA THR A 82 17.61 8.02 -3.26
C THR A 82 18.40 7.29 -2.16
N ARG A 83 18.22 5.97 -2.02
CA ARG A 83 18.85 5.15 -0.97
C ARG A 83 19.85 4.14 -1.51
N MET A 84 19.86 3.92 -2.81
CA MET A 84 20.62 2.87 -3.51
C MET A 84 21.54 3.50 -4.57
N GLU A 85 22.46 4.37 -4.16
CA GLU A 85 23.26 5.26 -5.04
C GLU A 85 24.03 4.58 -6.17
N ASN A 86 24.33 3.28 -6.05
CA ASN A 86 25.08 2.49 -7.05
C ASN A 86 24.21 1.47 -7.79
N PHE A 87 22.89 1.64 -7.76
CA PHE A 87 21.95 0.75 -8.43
C PHE A 87 21.17 1.49 -9.50
N GLN A 88 21.02 0.85 -10.65
CA GLN A 88 19.94 1.17 -11.57
C GLN A 88 18.67 0.50 -11.05
N ILE A 89 17.60 1.30 -10.94
CA ILE A 89 16.28 0.84 -10.54
C ILE A 89 15.36 0.91 -11.74
N GLU A 90 14.63 -0.17 -11.97
CA GLU A 90 13.68 -0.26 -13.09
C GLU A 90 12.44 -1.06 -12.71
N GLU A 91 11.38 -0.87 -13.48
CA GLU A 91 10.16 -1.67 -13.39
C GLU A 91 10.32 -2.93 -14.25
N SER A 92 9.86 -4.09 -13.76
CA SER A 92 9.80 -5.31 -14.57
C SER A 92 8.73 -5.23 -15.66
N ASP A 93 8.91 -6.00 -16.73
CA ASP A 93 7.97 -6.02 -17.86
C ASP A 93 6.57 -6.49 -17.45
N ASN A 94 6.49 -7.40 -16.47
CA ASN A 94 5.23 -7.93 -15.98
C ASN A 94 5.13 -7.80 -14.46
N TYR A 95 3.90 -7.85 -13.96
CA TYR A 95 3.58 -7.93 -12.53
C TYR A 95 4.08 -6.80 -11.60
N GLY A 96 4.76 -5.78 -12.13
CA GLY A 96 5.10 -4.55 -11.42
C GLY A 96 6.11 -4.74 -10.30
N MET A 97 7.19 -5.49 -10.54
CA MET A 97 8.33 -5.55 -9.63
C MET A 97 9.22 -4.32 -9.82
N ILE A 98 9.81 -3.86 -8.73
CA ILE A 98 10.94 -2.95 -8.75
C ILE A 98 12.19 -3.82 -8.77
N LEU A 99 12.96 -3.75 -9.85
CA LEU A 99 14.19 -4.51 -10.04
C LEU A 99 15.40 -3.65 -9.68
N PHE A 100 16.37 -4.27 -9.01
CA PHE A 100 17.62 -3.65 -8.61
C PHE A 100 18.76 -4.23 -9.44
N LYS A 101 19.46 -3.36 -10.15
CA LYS A 101 20.54 -3.74 -11.06
C LYS A 101 21.84 -3.03 -10.68
N LYS A 102 22.92 -3.79 -10.52
CA LYS A 102 24.26 -3.30 -10.18
C LYS A 102 25.29 -4.00 -11.06
N ASP A 103 26.28 -3.25 -11.56
CA ASP A 103 27.32 -3.79 -12.48
C ASP A 103 26.73 -4.58 -13.65
N ASN A 104 25.64 -4.05 -14.22
CA ASN A 104 24.85 -4.64 -15.30
C ASN A 104 24.19 -6.00 -15.00
N ARG A 105 24.04 -6.38 -13.71
CA ARG A 105 23.36 -7.61 -13.27
C ARG A 105 22.22 -7.30 -12.31
N TYR A 106 21.11 -8.01 -12.46
CA TYR A 106 20.00 -7.92 -11.51
C TYR A 106 20.33 -8.67 -10.22
N THR A 107 20.24 -7.98 -9.08
CA THR A 107 20.66 -8.52 -7.78
C THR A 107 19.50 -8.75 -6.83
N GLY A 108 18.36 -8.08 -7.05
CA GLY A 108 17.17 -8.25 -6.23
C GLY A 108 15.93 -7.64 -6.86
N ALA A 109 14.79 -7.93 -6.24
CA ALA A 109 13.51 -7.37 -6.65
C ALA A 109 12.57 -7.16 -5.46
N VAL A 110 11.74 -6.13 -5.52
CA VAL A 110 10.73 -5.81 -4.50
C VAL A 110 9.37 -5.62 -5.18
N ARG A 111 8.33 -6.28 -4.66
CA ARG A 111 6.94 -5.97 -4.97
C ARG A 111 6.32 -5.19 -3.82
N ILE A 112 5.65 -4.09 -4.13
CA ILE A 112 4.82 -3.37 -3.14
C ILE A 112 3.34 -3.51 -3.53
N LEU A 113 2.54 -4.00 -2.59
CA LEU A 113 1.09 -4.14 -2.67
C LEU A 113 0.45 -3.23 -1.63
N THR A 114 -0.57 -2.46 -2.00
CA THR A 114 -1.27 -1.59 -1.03
C THR A 114 -2.08 -2.41 -0.03
N ASP A 115 -2.71 -3.48 -0.52
CA ASP A 115 -3.40 -4.51 0.25
C ASP A 115 -3.52 -5.81 -0.58
N LEU A 116 -4.12 -6.85 0.00
CA LEU A 116 -4.42 -8.11 -0.69
C LEU A 116 -5.88 -8.22 -1.17
N GLY A 117 -6.63 -7.13 -1.29
CA GLY A 117 -8.05 -7.13 -1.67
C GLY A 117 -8.34 -7.85 -2.99
N TYR A 118 -7.48 -7.65 -3.99
CA TYR A 118 -7.56 -8.34 -5.29
C TYR A 118 -6.81 -9.67 -5.34
N TYR A 119 -6.03 -9.99 -4.30
CA TYR A 119 -5.12 -11.12 -4.25
C TYR A 119 -5.45 -12.08 -3.10
N ARG A 120 -6.69 -12.11 -2.59
CA ARG A 120 -7.04 -13.02 -1.49
C ARG A 120 -6.87 -14.49 -1.88
N LYS A 121 -6.58 -15.35 -0.87
CA LYS A 121 -6.49 -16.81 -1.02
C LYS A 121 -5.41 -17.22 -2.03
N GLU A 122 -5.72 -18.21 -2.88
CA GLU A 122 -4.87 -18.74 -3.94
C GLU A 122 -4.36 -17.67 -4.92
N ALA A 123 -5.05 -16.52 -5.05
CA ALA A 123 -4.60 -15.45 -5.94
C ALA A 123 -3.26 -14.85 -5.46
N PHE A 124 -3.02 -14.74 -4.15
CA PHE A 124 -1.73 -14.30 -3.63
C PHE A 124 -0.64 -15.31 -3.94
N TYR A 125 -0.92 -16.60 -3.72
CA TYR A 125 0.04 -17.68 -3.97
C TYR A 125 0.42 -17.78 -5.45
N ASN A 126 -0.57 -17.65 -6.34
CA ASN A 126 -0.34 -17.61 -7.78
C ASN A 126 0.43 -16.34 -8.20
N LEU A 127 0.11 -15.18 -7.62
CA LEU A 127 0.90 -13.97 -7.84
C LEU A 127 2.36 -14.20 -7.44
N THR A 128 2.62 -14.64 -6.21
CA THR A 128 3.99 -14.89 -5.72
C THR A 128 4.74 -15.89 -6.59
N LYS A 129 4.09 -16.99 -6.99
CA LYS A 129 4.68 -17.95 -7.94
C LYS A 129 5.11 -17.28 -9.25
N ASN A 130 4.25 -16.44 -9.81
CA ASN A 130 4.54 -15.74 -11.07
C ASN A 130 5.67 -14.70 -10.90
N LEU A 131 5.66 -13.94 -9.80
CA LEU A 131 6.72 -12.99 -9.46
C LEU A 131 8.08 -13.68 -9.35
N VAL A 132 8.14 -14.81 -8.62
CA VAL A 132 9.38 -15.58 -8.48
C VAL A 132 9.87 -16.09 -9.83
N ASN A 133 8.97 -16.65 -10.64
CA ASN A 133 9.34 -17.15 -11.97
C ASN A 133 9.86 -16.04 -12.89
N GLU A 134 9.29 -14.84 -12.81
CA GLU A 134 9.79 -13.68 -13.55
C GLU A 134 11.18 -13.25 -13.06
N CYS A 135 11.37 -13.10 -11.74
CA CYS A 135 12.66 -12.72 -11.16
C CYS A 135 13.78 -13.71 -11.53
N LEU A 136 13.46 -15.02 -11.57
CA LEU A 136 14.40 -16.05 -12.01
C LEU A 136 14.83 -15.88 -13.48
N ARG A 137 13.98 -15.33 -14.36
CA ARG A 137 14.38 -15.01 -15.75
C ARG A 137 15.39 -13.88 -15.83
N TYR A 138 15.34 -12.95 -14.88
CA TYR A 138 16.36 -11.90 -14.71
C TYR A 138 17.64 -12.40 -14.00
N GLY A 139 17.68 -13.67 -13.59
CA GLY A 139 18.81 -14.26 -12.85
C GLY A 139 18.87 -13.89 -11.37
N ILE A 140 17.78 -13.33 -10.82
CA ILE A 140 17.72 -12.90 -9.42
C ILE A 140 17.61 -14.11 -8.51
N ASN A 141 18.44 -14.15 -7.46
CA ASN A 141 18.39 -15.21 -6.45
C ASN A 141 17.04 -15.18 -5.71
N ARG A 142 16.42 -16.35 -5.50
CA ARG A 142 15.15 -16.47 -4.77
C ARG A 142 15.16 -15.82 -3.40
N ARG A 143 16.32 -15.72 -2.73
CA ARG A 143 16.48 -15.07 -1.41
C ARG A 143 16.41 -13.53 -1.46
N ASN A 144 16.54 -12.94 -2.64
CA ASN A 144 16.58 -11.48 -2.84
C ASN A 144 15.28 -10.98 -3.52
N ILE A 145 14.18 -11.70 -3.32
CA ILE A 145 12.86 -11.34 -3.83
C ILE A 145 12.00 -11.00 -2.61
N TYR A 146 11.52 -9.76 -2.55
CA TYR A 146 10.74 -9.28 -1.40
C TYR A 146 9.34 -8.88 -1.85
N ILE A 147 8.35 -9.13 -1.00
CA ILE A 147 6.96 -8.70 -1.17
C ILE A 147 6.58 -7.91 0.08
N ILE A 148 6.15 -6.67 -0.11
CA ILE A 148 5.72 -5.76 0.93
C ILE A 148 4.23 -5.51 0.73
N VAL A 149 3.44 -5.73 1.77
CA VAL A 149 2.02 -5.41 1.80
C VAL A 149 1.81 -4.28 2.80
N LEU A 150 1.35 -3.12 2.33
CA LEU A 150 1.24 -1.94 3.18
C LEU A 150 0.13 -2.08 4.24
N SER A 151 -0.94 -2.83 3.94
CA SER A 151 -2.11 -2.92 4.80
C SER A 151 -2.87 -4.26 4.71
N HIS A 152 -3.36 -4.75 5.84
CA HIS A 152 -4.34 -5.85 5.91
C HIS A 152 -5.80 -5.41 5.76
N HIS A 153 -6.10 -4.12 5.66
CA HIS A 153 -7.47 -3.59 5.70
C HIS A 153 -8.45 -4.34 4.78
N ASN A 154 -8.01 -4.70 3.57
CA ASN A 154 -8.79 -5.51 2.62
C ASN A 154 -8.22 -6.92 2.40
N GLY A 155 -7.22 -7.36 3.17
CA GLY A 155 -6.43 -8.55 2.86
C GLY A 155 -6.84 -9.84 3.55
N LEU A 156 -7.63 -9.78 4.62
CA LEU A 156 -7.99 -10.97 5.40
C LEU A 156 -8.94 -11.91 4.66
N ASP A 157 -8.58 -13.19 4.59
CA ASP A 157 -9.46 -14.26 4.12
C ASP A 157 -10.39 -14.75 5.25
N LYS A 158 -11.69 -14.49 5.09
CA LYS A 158 -12.75 -14.86 6.04
C LYS A 158 -12.82 -16.35 6.35
N GLU A 159 -12.51 -17.23 5.39
CA GLU A 159 -12.53 -18.68 5.64
C GLU A 159 -11.33 -19.13 6.47
N PHE A 160 -10.17 -18.55 6.19
CA PHE A 160 -8.94 -18.87 6.90
C PHE A 160 -8.94 -18.28 8.32
N THR A 161 -9.43 -17.06 8.51
CA THR A 161 -9.60 -16.45 9.83
C THR A 161 -10.56 -17.26 10.71
N LYS A 162 -11.68 -17.72 10.15
CA LYS A 162 -12.61 -18.64 10.85
C LYS A 162 -11.98 -19.97 11.28
N LYS A 163 -11.00 -20.49 10.55
CA LYS A 163 -10.30 -21.73 10.91
C LYS A 163 -9.20 -21.52 11.95
N LEU A 164 -8.68 -20.30 12.06
CA LEU A 164 -7.64 -19.93 13.03
C LEU A 164 -8.21 -19.55 14.38
N ILE A 165 -9.41 -19.00 14.38
CA ILE A 165 -10.07 -18.50 15.59
C ILE A 165 -11.25 -19.42 15.86
N ASP A 166 -11.22 -20.13 16.98
CA ASP A 166 -12.35 -20.95 17.47
C ASP A 166 -13.52 -20.09 18.01
N LYS A 167 -13.51 -18.79 17.68
CA LYS A 167 -14.43 -17.76 18.12
C LYS A 167 -14.89 -16.96 16.91
N GLY A 168 -16.18 -16.62 16.86
CA GLY A 168 -16.83 -15.86 15.80
C GLY A 168 -16.42 -14.38 15.68
N ILE A 169 -15.11 -14.09 15.79
CA ILE A 169 -14.53 -12.77 15.65
C ILE A 169 -14.54 -12.38 14.17
N ASP A 170 -15.10 -11.21 13.86
CA ASP A 170 -15.12 -10.69 12.49
C ASP A 170 -13.75 -10.18 12.05
N ASN A 171 -13.48 -10.16 10.73
CA ASN A 171 -12.22 -9.69 10.18
C ASN A 171 -11.87 -8.26 10.63
N SER A 172 -12.86 -7.38 10.77
CA SER A 172 -12.63 -6.02 11.27
C SER A 172 -12.07 -5.98 12.68
N GLN A 173 -12.41 -6.96 13.53
CA GLN A 173 -11.92 -7.06 14.89
C GLN A 173 -10.48 -7.59 14.93
N ILE A 174 -10.12 -8.50 14.02
CA ILE A 174 -8.76 -9.06 13.93
C ILE A 174 -7.73 -7.95 13.65
N LEU A 175 -8.12 -6.89 12.93
CA LEU A 175 -7.23 -5.78 12.59
C LEU A 175 -7.00 -4.78 13.74
N LYS A 176 -7.68 -4.96 14.89
CA LYS A 176 -7.48 -4.12 16.06
C LYS A 176 -6.22 -4.56 16.82
N ASP A 177 -5.55 -3.58 17.42
CA ASP A 177 -4.32 -3.79 18.20
C ASP A 177 -4.49 -4.82 19.33
N GLU A 178 -5.66 -4.88 19.98
CA GLU A 178 -5.99 -5.87 21.02
C GLU A 178 -5.97 -7.33 20.52
N ASN A 179 -6.08 -7.55 19.21
CA ASN A 179 -6.08 -8.86 18.57
C ASN A 179 -4.79 -9.12 17.76
N ARG A 180 -3.71 -8.37 18.03
CA ARG A 180 -2.46 -8.45 17.26
C ARG A 180 -1.88 -9.86 17.17
N GLU A 181 -1.90 -10.62 18.27
CA GLU A 181 -1.40 -12.01 18.28
C GLU A 181 -2.15 -12.92 17.29
N ILE A 182 -3.45 -12.68 17.11
CA ILE A 182 -4.28 -13.43 16.15
C ILE A 182 -3.89 -13.06 14.71
N LEU A 183 -3.65 -11.77 14.46
CA LEU A 183 -3.21 -11.29 13.15
C LEU A 183 -1.82 -11.85 12.79
N GLU A 184 -0.87 -11.84 13.73
CA GLU A 184 0.46 -12.40 13.54
C GLU A 184 0.42 -13.92 13.30
N ALA A 185 -0.45 -14.65 14.01
CA ALA A 185 -0.68 -16.07 13.76
C ALA A 185 -1.27 -16.32 12.36
N TYR A 186 -2.20 -15.46 11.92
CA TYR A 186 -2.73 -15.47 10.55
C TYR A 186 -1.61 -15.28 9.53
N GLU A 187 -0.79 -14.23 9.68
CA GLU A 187 0.32 -13.93 8.77
C GLU A 187 1.30 -15.09 8.67
N LYS A 188 1.75 -15.62 9.81
CA LYS A 188 2.71 -16.73 9.86
C LYS A 188 2.23 -17.93 9.07
N LYS A 189 0.96 -18.32 9.23
CA LYS A 189 0.38 -19.45 8.51
C LYS A 189 0.17 -19.13 7.03
N HIS A 190 -0.23 -17.90 6.72
CA HIS A 190 -0.43 -17.45 5.35
C HIS A 190 0.88 -17.42 4.55
N ILE A 191 1.96 -16.92 5.18
CA ILE A 191 3.32 -16.86 4.63
C ILE A 191 3.95 -18.26 4.53
N TYR A 192 3.70 -19.16 5.49
CA TYR A 192 4.22 -20.53 5.45
C TYR A 192 3.83 -21.28 4.17
N ASN A 193 2.64 -21.01 3.61
CA ASN A 193 2.19 -21.62 2.35
C ASN A 193 3.02 -21.19 1.12
N LEU A 194 3.89 -20.18 1.25
CA LEU A 194 4.78 -19.71 0.19
C LEU A 194 6.13 -20.43 0.14
N ASN A 195 6.41 -21.38 1.05
CA ASN A 195 7.66 -22.15 1.09
C ASN A 195 7.98 -22.90 -0.22
N SER A 196 6.96 -23.20 -1.02
CA SER A 196 7.14 -23.82 -2.34
C SER A 196 7.71 -22.86 -3.40
N TYR A 197 7.64 -21.54 -3.14
CA TYR A 197 8.00 -20.48 -4.10
C TYR A 197 9.21 -19.66 -3.62
N LEU A 198 9.19 -19.21 -2.37
CA LEU A 198 10.26 -18.42 -1.76
C LEU A 198 11.19 -19.29 -0.91
N LYS A 199 12.43 -18.84 -0.70
CA LYS A 199 13.44 -19.64 0.02
C LYS A 199 13.29 -19.50 1.54
N GLU A 200 12.98 -18.30 2.01
CA GLU A 200 12.78 -17.92 3.41
C GLU A 200 11.57 -16.97 3.48
N PRO A 201 10.32 -17.45 3.28
CA PRO A 201 9.15 -16.58 3.13
C PRO A 201 8.94 -15.60 4.29
N ASP A 202 9.29 -15.99 5.51
CA ASP A 202 9.23 -15.20 6.74
C ASP A 202 10.20 -14.00 6.76
N LYS A 203 11.22 -14.02 5.89
CA LYS A 203 12.17 -12.90 5.69
C LYS A 203 11.97 -12.19 4.36
N GLN A 204 10.94 -12.57 3.62
CA GLN A 204 10.72 -12.13 2.25
C GLN A 204 9.35 -11.53 2.02
N VAL A 205 8.38 -11.82 2.89
CA VAL A 205 7.01 -11.29 2.81
C VAL A 205 6.70 -10.55 4.09
N PHE A 206 6.39 -9.26 3.97
CA PHE A 206 6.17 -8.39 5.11
C PHE A 206 4.84 -7.66 4.99
N PHE A 207 4.11 -7.60 6.10
CA PHE A 207 2.91 -6.79 6.26
C PHE A 207 3.24 -5.61 7.17
N LEU A 208 3.06 -4.39 6.68
CA LEU A 208 3.46 -3.19 7.43
C LEU A 208 2.38 -2.76 8.42
N GLY A 209 1.11 -2.70 7.99
CA GLY A 209 0.01 -2.22 8.82
C GLY A 209 -1.17 -3.18 8.91
N ALA A 210 -1.82 -3.19 10.08
CA ALA A 210 -3.10 -3.88 10.29
C ALA A 210 -4.28 -3.16 9.60
N HIS A 211 -4.82 -2.12 10.22
CA HIS A 211 -6.12 -1.54 9.84
C HIS A 211 -6.04 -0.29 8.98
N ILE A 212 -4.91 0.43 8.98
CA ILE A 212 -4.75 1.66 8.21
C ILE A 212 -4.45 1.35 6.74
N HIS A 213 -5.14 2.01 5.79
CA HIS A 213 -4.93 1.83 4.36
C HIS A 213 -4.68 3.18 3.66
N PRO A 214 -3.67 3.30 2.76
CA PRO A 214 -3.29 4.59 2.16
C PRO A 214 -4.44 5.35 1.49
N ASN A 215 -5.32 4.67 0.76
CA ASN A 215 -6.50 5.31 0.14
C ASN A 215 -7.53 5.82 1.17
N LEU A 216 -7.65 5.20 2.34
CA LEU A 216 -8.53 5.68 3.40
C LEU A 216 -7.95 6.94 4.03
N VAL A 217 -6.66 6.90 4.37
CA VAL A 217 -5.98 8.08 4.91
C VAL A 217 -6.05 9.25 3.95
N ALA A 218 -5.82 9.01 2.65
CA ALA A 218 -5.95 10.01 1.61
C ALA A 218 -7.35 10.64 1.57
N ASN A 219 -8.41 9.85 1.69
CA ASN A 219 -9.77 10.37 1.73
C ASN A 219 -10.03 11.18 3.01
N SER A 220 -9.53 10.71 4.16
CA SER A 220 -9.67 11.44 5.42
C SER A 220 -8.96 12.80 5.37
N TYR A 221 -7.72 12.87 4.84
CA TYR A 221 -7.05 14.15 4.58
C TYR A 221 -7.83 15.03 3.60
N PHE A 222 -8.45 14.45 2.57
CA PHE A 222 -9.26 15.20 1.61
C PHE A 222 -10.53 15.77 2.23
N ASN A 223 -11.14 15.04 3.16
CA ASN A 223 -12.39 15.42 3.84
C ASN A 223 -12.17 16.21 5.14
N ASN A 224 -10.92 16.47 5.54
CA ASN A 224 -10.56 17.03 6.84
C ASN A 224 -11.01 16.18 8.05
N GLU A 225 -10.87 14.85 7.92
CA GLU A 225 -11.09 13.89 9.01
C GLU A 225 -9.76 13.56 9.71
N GLU A 226 -9.82 13.28 11.02
CA GLU A 226 -8.64 13.03 11.87
C GLU A 226 -8.11 11.60 11.78
N LEU A 227 -7.71 11.13 10.60
CA LEU A 227 -6.99 9.86 10.47
C LEU A 227 -5.48 10.11 10.35
N LYS A 228 -4.80 10.13 11.50
CA LYS A 228 -3.36 10.43 11.60
C LYS A 228 -2.52 9.15 11.44
N ILE A 229 -1.42 9.27 10.70
CA ILE A 229 -0.41 8.21 10.50
C ILE A 229 0.66 8.28 11.60
N THR A 230 0.88 9.46 12.17
CA THR A 230 1.91 9.70 13.18
C THR A 230 1.69 8.78 14.40
N ASN A 231 2.76 8.10 14.83
CA ASN A 231 2.76 7.12 15.93
C ASN A 231 1.91 5.87 15.69
N TYR A 232 1.63 5.52 14.44
CA TYR A 232 0.97 4.25 14.11
C TYR A 232 1.81 3.06 14.57
N ASN A 233 1.16 2.07 15.20
CA ASN A 233 1.79 0.85 15.67
C ASN A 233 1.98 -0.13 14.50
N TRP A 234 3.08 0.03 13.77
CA TRP A 234 3.44 -0.84 12.65
C TRP A 234 3.59 -2.30 13.08
N LEU A 235 3.17 -3.22 12.22
CA LEU A 235 3.30 -4.66 12.42
C LEU A 235 4.76 -5.11 12.22
N SER A 236 5.42 -4.55 11.21
CA SER A 236 6.83 -4.82 10.91
C SER A 236 7.50 -3.59 10.30
N ASN A 237 8.83 -3.47 10.48
CA ASN A 237 9.65 -2.40 9.91
C ASN A 237 10.88 -2.96 9.14
N PRO A 238 10.69 -3.61 7.98
CA PRO A 238 11.74 -4.37 7.31
C PRO A 238 12.55 -3.57 6.28
N MET A 239 12.21 -2.32 5.98
CA MET A 239 12.78 -1.59 4.84
C MET A 239 14.29 -1.38 4.97
N GLU A 240 14.75 -1.01 6.16
CA GLU A 240 16.19 -0.80 6.41
C GLU A 240 16.97 -2.11 6.21
N ASP A 241 16.45 -3.23 6.72
CA ASP A 241 17.05 -4.54 6.56
C ASP A 241 17.07 -4.99 5.09
N ILE A 242 15.95 -4.82 4.37
CA ILE A 242 15.86 -5.15 2.94
C ILE A 242 16.88 -4.35 2.13
N ILE A 243 16.95 -3.03 2.36
CA ILE A 243 17.90 -2.15 1.68
C ILE A 243 19.33 -2.59 1.97
N ASN A 244 19.65 -2.86 3.23
CA ASN A 244 20.99 -3.29 3.63
C ASN A 244 21.36 -4.67 3.07
N GLU A 245 20.41 -5.60 3.01
CA GLU A 245 20.61 -6.91 2.39
C GLU A 245 20.87 -6.81 0.89
N LEU A 246 20.09 -5.98 0.18
CA LEU A 246 20.28 -5.71 -1.25
C LEU A 246 21.62 -5.04 -1.54
N LYS A 247 22.10 -4.16 -0.64
CA LYS A 247 23.44 -3.55 -0.73
C LYS A 247 24.58 -4.55 -0.48
N ARG A 248 24.41 -5.45 0.50
CA ARG A 248 25.45 -6.39 0.96
C ARG A 248 25.69 -7.55 0.01
N LYS A 249 24.62 -8.15 -0.53
CA LYS A 249 24.72 -9.38 -1.32
C LYS A 249 25.23 -9.07 -2.74
N ASN A 250 26.56 -8.99 -2.82
CA ASN A 250 27.39 -9.01 -4.02
C ASN A 250 28.19 -10.32 -4.02
#